data_AF-B4K527-F1
#
_entry.id   AF-B4K527-F1
#
_cell.length_a   1.000
_cell.length_b   1.000
_cell.length_c   1.000
_cell.angle_alpha   90.00
_cell.angle_beta   90.00
_cell.angle_gamma   90.00
#
_symmetry.space_group_name_H-M   'P 1'
#
loop_
_entity.id
_entity.type
_entity.pdbx_description
1 polymer ?
#
loop_
_entity_poly.entity_id
_entity_poly.type
_entity_poly.pdbx_seq_one_letter_code
_entity_poly.pdbx_strand_id
1 'polypeptide(L)'
;MRFVLIVLSVIIAEISGDIPGCDYFDTVDLSNSTQLSDGSYVFKNINIPNEKTGKYNYQIMFDGTFERIPEHTRGCICQLMSCARFCCEPQKELVKQKRECVAADWSAMIFYHGPMLVILLVNIGLFVRTAWKIYKENKTTRAMWKRSESIQKLKNRAKHVIRNFW
;
A
#
# COMPACT_ATOMS: atom_id res chain seq x y z
N MET A 1 -3.06 62.81 26.69
CA MET A 1 -2.00 61.78 26.56
C MET A 1 -2.46 60.38 26.99
N ARG A 2 -3.16 60.21 28.12
CA ARG A 2 -3.76 58.92 28.52
C ARG A 2 -4.79 58.35 27.52
N PHE A 3 -5.63 59.21 26.94
CA PHE A 3 -6.62 58.79 25.92
C PHE A 3 -5.95 58.25 24.65
N VAL A 4 -4.83 58.85 24.21
CA VAL A 4 -4.09 58.38 23.03
C VAL A 4 -3.48 57.00 23.29
N LEU A 5 -2.97 56.76 24.50
CA LEU A 5 -2.44 55.45 24.91
C LEU A 5 -3.52 54.36 24.99
N ILE A 6 -4.72 54.71 25.48
CA ILE A 6 -5.87 53.79 25.53
C ILE A 6 -6.33 53.44 24.11
N VAL A 7 -6.44 54.44 23.22
CA VAL A 7 -6.79 54.22 21.81
C VAL A 7 -5.74 53.38 21.08
N LEU A 8 -4.44 53.59 21.34
CA LEU A 8 -3.37 52.77 20.78
C LEU A 8 -3.44 51.30 21.24
N SER A 9 -3.82 51.05 22.50
CA SER A 9 -3.97 49.69 23.03
C SER A 9 -5.18 48.93 22.46
N VAL A 10 -6.25 49.65 22.08
CA VAL A 10 -7.47 49.06 21.50
C VAL A 10 -7.25 48.64 20.03
N ILE A 11 -6.35 49.31 19.30
CA ILE A 11 -6.06 48.97 17.89
C ILE A 11 -5.22 47.69 17.74
N ILE A 12 -4.56 47.21 18.81
CA ILE A 12 -3.74 45.98 18.77
C ILE A 12 -4.60 44.72 19.02
N ALA A 13 -5.87 44.87 19.38
CA ALA A 13 -6.78 43.73 19.49
C ALA A 13 -7.19 43.25 18.08
N GLU A 14 -6.89 41.98 17.79
CA GLU A 14 -7.32 41.19 16.62
C GLU A 14 -6.55 41.39 15.30
N ILE A 15 -5.29 40.98 15.27
CA ILE A 15 -4.72 40.32 14.08
C ILE A 15 -4.68 38.80 14.34
N SER A 16 -5.85 38.17 14.37
CA SER A 16 -5.93 36.72 14.24
C SER A 16 -5.81 36.38 12.75
N GLY A 17 -4.66 35.85 12.33
CA GLY A 17 -4.50 35.55 10.91
C GLY A 17 -3.23 34.83 10.50
N ASP A 18 -2.58 34.07 11.38
CA ASP A 18 -1.66 32.97 11.05
C ASP A 18 -1.10 32.40 12.37
N ILE A 19 -0.78 31.10 12.42
CA ILE A 19 -0.13 30.51 13.60
C ILE A 19 1.33 31.02 13.65
N PRO A 20 1.76 31.73 14.72
CA PRO A 20 3.08 32.35 14.74
C PRO A 20 4.19 31.29 14.69
N GLY A 21 5.08 31.43 13.71
CA GLY A 21 6.22 30.52 13.53
C GLY A 21 5.85 29.12 13.00
N CYS A 22 4.71 28.97 12.32
CA CYS A 22 4.36 27.77 11.57
C CYS A 22 4.13 28.11 10.09
N ASP A 23 4.69 27.32 9.17
CA ASP A 23 4.43 27.49 7.74
C ASP A 23 3.04 26.97 7.38
N TYR A 24 2.36 27.59 6.41
CA TYR A 24 1.04 27.15 5.97
C TYR A 24 1.02 25.67 5.53
N PHE A 25 2.07 25.19 4.86
CA PHE A 25 2.17 23.80 4.40
C PHE A 25 2.47 22.79 5.52
N ASP A 26 2.82 23.28 6.72
CA ASP A 26 2.99 22.48 7.93
C ASP A 26 1.68 22.36 8.75
N THR A 27 0.61 23.00 8.28
CA THR A 27 -0.71 22.97 8.92
C THR A 27 -1.67 21.99 8.25
N VAL A 28 -2.55 21.41 9.06
CA VAL A 28 -3.68 20.60 8.61
C VAL A 28 -5.01 21.27 8.94
N ASP A 29 -6.03 20.97 8.14
CA ASP A 29 -7.40 21.43 8.39
C ASP A 29 -8.02 20.63 9.55
N LEU A 30 -8.52 21.34 10.56
CA LEU A 30 -9.13 20.81 11.77
C LEU A 30 -10.66 20.95 11.78
N SER A 31 -11.28 21.43 10.70
CA SER A 31 -12.73 21.67 10.62
C SER A 31 -13.58 20.43 10.92
N ASN A 32 -13.08 19.24 10.58
CA ASN A 32 -13.75 17.95 10.82
C ASN A 32 -13.19 17.20 12.04
N SER A 33 -12.38 17.85 12.87
CA SER A 33 -11.74 17.22 14.04
C SER A 33 -12.53 17.45 15.33
N THR A 34 -12.26 16.65 16.37
CA THR A 34 -12.98 16.74 17.64
C THR A 34 -12.29 17.77 18.54
N GLN A 35 -13.01 18.81 18.95
CA GLN A 35 -12.52 19.79 19.92
C GLN A 35 -12.79 19.29 21.35
N LEU A 36 -11.81 19.42 22.23
CA LEU A 36 -11.91 19.11 23.66
C LEU A 36 -12.37 20.35 24.44
N SER A 37 -12.81 20.12 25.69
CA SER A 37 -13.29 21.18 26.59
C SER A 37 -12.22 22.20 26.99
N ASP A 38 -10.94 21.82 26.89
CA ASP A 38 -9.78 22.69 27.11
C ASP A 38 -9.47 23.59 25.88
N GLY A 39 -10.22 23.45 24.80
CA GLY A 39 -10.02 24.17 23.55
C GLY A 39 -8.99 23.54 22.61
N SER A 40 -8.38 22.41 23.00
CA SER A 40 -7.48 21.65 22.14
C SER A 40 -8.27 20.83 21.10
N TYR A 41 -7.59 20.35 20.06
CA TYR A 41 -8.19 19.54 19.01
C TYR A 41 -7.53 18.17 18.92
N VAL A 42 -8.34 17.12 18.78
CA VAL A 42 -7.86 15.77 18.52
C VAL A 42 -7.95 15.46 17.03
N PHE A 43 -6.79 15.27 16.41
CA PHE A 43 -6.66 14.89 15.01
C PHE A 43 -5.84 13.61 14.87
N LYS A 44 -6.42 12.56 14.30
CA LYS A 44 -5.77 11.23 14.13
C LYS A 44 -5.13 10.70 15.43
N ASN A 45 -5.79 10.89 16.58
CA ASN A 45 -5.33 10.53 17.93
C ASN A 45 -4.15 11.36 18.48
N ILE A 46 -3.81 12.47 17.84
CA ILE A 46 -2.86 13.45 18.36
C ILE A 46 -3.62 14.65 18.93
N ASN A 47 -3.24 15.07 20.13
CA ASN A 47 -3.78 16.28 20.75
C ASN A 47 -2.98 17.50 20.27
N ILE A 48 -3.64 18.41 19.57
CA ILE A 48 -3.10 19.67 19.09
C ILE A 48 -3.57 20.77 20.06
N PRO A 49 -2.65 21.39 20.80
CA PRO A 49 -3.01 22.39 21.80
C PRO A 49 -3.48 23.69 21.12
N ASN A 50 -4.30 24.48 21.82
CA ASN A 50 -4.93 25.67 21.24
C ASN A 50 -3.90 26.72 20.77
N GLU A 51 -2.71 26.79 21.39
CA GLU A 51 -1.64 27.72 20.99
C GLU A 51 -1.02 27.35 19.63
N LYS A 52 -1.25 26.12 19.15
CA LYS A 52 -0.84 25.62 17.83
C LYS A 52 -2.00 25.57 16.83
N THR A 53 -3.10 26.27 17.13
CA THR A 53 -4.26 26.39 16.23
C THR A 53 -4.50 27.84 15.82
N GLY A 54 -5.10 28.03 14.66
CA GLY A 54 -5.41 29.35 14.12
C GLY A 54 -6.59 29.30 13.16
N LYS A 55 -7.24 30.45 12.98
CA LYS A 55 -8.35 30.62 12.02
C LYS A 55 -7.83 31.19 10.72
N TYR A 56 -8.23 30.59 9.62
CA TYR A 56 -7.79 30.92 8.27
C TYR A 56 -8.98 31.17 7.37
N ASN A 57 -8.91 32.19 6.54
CA ASN A 57 -9.92 32.51 5.52
C ASN A 57 -9.35 32.43 4.09
N TYR A 58 -8.25 31.70 3.92
CA TYR A 58 -7.59 31.49 2.64
C TYR A 58 -7.01 30.08 2.56
N GLN A 59 -6.79 29.62 1.33
CA GLN A 59 -6.00 28.45 1.01
C GLN A 59 -4.87 28.82 0.04
N ILE A 60 -3.67 28.27 0.29
CA ILE A 60 -2.52 28.41 -0.62
C ILE A 60 -2.47 27.20 -1.54
N MET A 61 -2.62 27.45 -2.83
CA MET A 61 -2.48 26.43 -3.87
C MET A 61 -1.00 26.05 -4.06
N PHE A 62 -0.74 24.92 -4.72
CA PHE A 62 0.64 24.43 -4.91
C PHE A 62 1.52 25.37 -5.77
N ASP A 63 0.90 26.21 -6.59
CA ASP A 63 1.58 27.25 -7.38
C ASP A 63 1.91 28.52 -6.57
N GLY A 64 1.55 28.56 -5.28
CA GLY A 64 1.74 29.70 -4.39
C GLY A 64 0.66 30.78 -4.52
N THR A 65 -0.40 30.53 -5.29
CA THR A 65 -1.55 31.45 -5.37
C THR A 65 -2.44 31.32 -4.13
N PHE A 66 -3.04 32.43 -3.73
CA PHE A 66 -3.95 32.50 -2.59
C PHE A 66 -5.39 32.55 -3.08
N GLU A 67 -6.22 31.67 -2.55
CA GLU A 67 -7.66 31.66 -2.79
C GLU A 67 -8.41 31.95 -1.49
N ARG A 68 -9.34 32.92 -1.51
CA ARG A 68 -10.18 33.23 -0.35
C ARG A 68 -11.28 32.20 -0.21
N ILE A 69 -11.35 31.57 0.96
CA ILE A 69 -12.33 30.54 1.30
C ILE A 69 -12.97 30.86 2.66
N PRO A 70 -14.12 30.22 3.01
CA PRO A 70 -14.73 30.41 4.32
C PRO A 70 -13.76 30.18 5.47
N GLU A 71 -14.00 30.88 6.58
CA GLU A 71 -13.17 30.75 7.79
C GLU A 71 -13.19 29.30 8.27
N HIS A 72 -12.01 28.72 8.42
CA HIS A 72 -11.80 27.36 8.89
C HIS A 72 -10.65 27.33 9.90
N THR A 73 -10.65 26.34 10.78
CA THR A 73 -9.61 26.20 11.81
C THR A 73 -8.52 25.28 11.29
N ARG A 74 -7.26 25.71 11.36
CA ARG A 74 -6.10 24.89 11.03
C ARG A 74 -5.22 24.70 12.25
N GLY A 75 -4.44 23.62 12.25
CA GLY A 75 -3.50 23.29 13.32
C GLY A 75 -2.12 22.94 12.79
N CYS A 76 -1.08 23.41 13.48
CA CYS A 76 0.31 23.13 13.13
C CYS A 76 0.73 21.75 13.63
N ILE A 77 0.57 20.72 12.79
CA ILE A 77 0.82 19.33 13.18
C ILE A 77 2.29 18.92 13.02
N CYS A 78 3.01 19.52 12.05
CA CYS A 78 4.37 19.09 11.70
C CYS A 78 5.44 19.53 12.71
N GLN A 79 5.09 20.38 13.67
CA GLN A 79 5.92 20.69 14.83
C GLN A 79 5.76 19.67 15.97
N LEU A 80 4.65 18.91 15.98
CA LEU A 80 4.36 17.89 16.99
C LEU A 80 4.79 16.50 16.51
N MET A 81 4.85 16.26 15.20
CA MET A 81 5.30 15.01 14.59
C MET A 81 6.00 15.23 13.25
N SER A 82 6.80 14.26 12.80
CA SER A 82 7.39 14.29 11.46
C SER A 82 6.32 14.17 10.37
N CYS A 83 6.23 15.18 9.50
CA CYS A 83 5.34 15.18 8.34
C CYS A 83 6.05 14.81 7.04
N ALA A 84 5.30 14.30 6.08
CA ALA A 84 5.70 14.19 4.68
C ALA A 84 4.68 14.92 3.81
N ARG A 85 5.18 15.80 2.92
CA ARG A 85 4.33 16.58 2.02
C ARG A 85 3.95 15.73 0.81
N PHE A 86 2.69 15.30 0.77
CA PHE A 86 2.13 14.57 -0.35
C PHE A 86 1.33 15.50 -1.27
N CYS A 87 1.38 15.26 -2.58
CA CYS A 87 0.55 15.97 -3.56
C CYS A 87 -0.90 15.45 -3.59
N CYS A 88 -1.10 14.19 -3.19
CA CYS A 88 -2.39 13.51 -3.17
C CYS A 88 -2.57 12.76 -1.85
N GLU A 89 -3.82 12.41 -1.53
CA GLU A 89 -4.15 11.49 -0.44
C GLU A 89 -3.34 10.19 -0.60
N PRO A 90 -2.85 9.53 0.47
CA PRO A 90 -1.99 8.34 0.37
C PRO A 90 -2.52 7.20 -0.49
N GLN A 91 -3.85 7.15 -0.71
CA GLN A 91 -4.54 6.15 -1.53
C GLN A 91 -4.79 6.59 -2.99
N LYS A 92 -4.29 7.76 -3.38
CA LYS A 92 -4.48 8.35 -4.71
C LYS A 92 -3.14 8.71 -5.33
N GLU A 93 -3.06 8.56 -6.64
CA GLU A 93 -1.88 8.89 -7.42
C GLU A 93 -2.11 10.14 -8.27
N LEU A 94 -1.09 10.98 -8.38
CA LEU A 94 -1.13 12.17 -9.21
C LEU A 94 -0.91 11.78 -10.68
N VAL A 95 -1.92 11.96 -11.51
CA VAL A 95 -1.76 11.84 -12.97
C VAL A 95 -1.07 13.10 -13.48
N LYS A 96 0.25 13.01 -13.71
CA LYS A 96 1.11 14.15 -14.10
C LYS A 96 0.58 14.95 -15.29
N GLN A 97 -0.10 14.30 -16.24
CA GLN A 97 -0.65 14.96 -17.43
C GLN A 97 -1.91 15.79 -17.14
N LYS A 98 -2.71 15.38 -16.16
CA LYS A 98 -4.02 16.01 -15.86
C LYS A 98 -4.02 16.83 -14.57
N ARG A 99 -2.94 16.76 -13.77
CA ARG A 99 -2.83 17.33 -12.40
C ARG A 99 -4.01 16.92 -11.50
N GLU A 100 -4.51 15.71 -11.71
CA GLU A 100 -5.63 15.15 -10.94
C GLU A 100 -5.15 13.97 -10.09
N CYS A 101 -5.70 13.87 -8.89
CA CYS A 101 -5.48 12.73 -8.00
C CYS A 101 -6.53 11.64 -8.30
N VAL A 102 -6.11 10.55 -8.92
CA VAL A 102 -6.96 9.39 -9.22
C VAL A 102 -6.73 8.28 -8.19
N ALA A 103 -7.70 7.39 -8.00
CA ALA A 103 -7.47 6.22 -7.16
C ALA A 103 -6.34 5.37 -7.77
N ALA A 104 -5.49 4.77 -6.93
CA ALA A 104 -4.38 3.95 -7.41
C ALA A 104 -4.89 2.83 -8.34
N ASP A 105 -4.49 2.87 -9.61
CA ASP A 105 -4.92 1.92 -10.62
C ASP A 105 -4.04 0.65 -10.57
N TRP A 106 -4.65 -0.48 -10.23
CA TRP A 106 -4.03 -1.81 -10.21
C TRP A 106 -3.56 -2.30 -11.59
N SER A 107 -3.81 -1.51 -12.64
CA SER A 107 -3.40 -1.74 -14.03
C SER A 107 -1.91 -2.07 -14.13
N ALA A 108 -1.04 -1.32 -13.45
CA ALA A 108 0.40 -1.55 -13.52
C ALA A 108 0.79 -2.96 -13.00
N MET A 109 0.21 -3.40 -11.88
CA MET A 109 0.51 -4.72 -11.33
C MET A 109 0.10 -5.85 -12.27
N ILE A 110 -1.03 -5.72 -12.97
CA ILE A 110 -1.47 -6.74 -13.93
C ILE A 110 -0.56 -6.79 -15.15
N PHE A 111 -0.13 -5.64 -15.68
CA PHE A 111 0.79 -5.62 -16.83
C PHE A 111 2.17 -6.21 -16.49
N TYR A 112 2.68 -5.99 -15.28
CA TYR A 112 3.98 -6.53 -14.88
C TYR A 112 3.91 -7.98 -14.39
N HIS A 113 2.94 -8.31 -13.53
CA HIS A 113 2.85 -9.64 -12.91
C HIS A 113 2.05 -10.65 -13.73
N GLY A 114 1.16 -10.19 -14.63
CA GLY A 114 0.37 -11.07 -15.50
C GLY A 114 1.24 -11.99 -16.36
N PRO A 115 2.18 -11.48 -17.17
CA PRO A 115 3.05 -12.32 -18.00
C PRO A 115 3.90 -13.30 -17.18
N MET A 116 4.44 -12.86 -16.03
CA MET A 116 5.22 -13.71 -15.13
C MET A 116 4.41 -14.88 -14.58
N LEU A 117 3.15 -14.63 -14.18
CA LEU A 117 2.23 -15.67 -13.70
C LEU A 117 1.87 -16.66 -14.82
N VAL A 118 1.61 -16.18 -16.04
CA VAL A 118 1.31 -17.05 -17.18
C VAL A 118 2.49 -17.98 -17.48
N ILE A 119 3.71 -17.45 -17.51
CA ILE A 119 4.93 -18.26 -17.73
C ILE A 119 5.09 -19.32 -16.63
N LEU A 120 4.88 -18.94 -15.37
CA LEU A 120 4.95 -19.86 -14.23
C LEU A 120 3.96 -21.03 -14.40
N LEU A 121 2.70 -20.73 -14.77
CA LEU A 121 1.66 -21.74 -14.95
C LEU A 121 1.97 -22.69 -16.12
N VAL A 122 2.48 -22.17 -17.24
CA VAL A 122 2.88 -23.00 -18.39
C VAL A 122 4.02 -23.95 -18.00
N ASN A 123 5.04 -23.45 -17.30
CA ASN A 123 6.18 -24.27 -16.84
C ASN A 123 5.75 -25.38 -15.87
N ILE A 124 4.86 -25.06 -14.92
CA ILE A 124 4.28 -26.07 -14.01
C ILE A 124 3.50 -27.13 -14.81
N GLY A 125 2.69 -26.72 -15.79
CA GLY A 125 1.93 -27.64 -16.65
C GLY A 125 2.83 -28.59 -17.44
N LEU A 126 3.92 -28.08 -18.01
CA LEU A 126 4.93 -28.88 -18.71
C LEU A 126 5.63 -29.86 -17.77
N PHE A 127 5.97 -29.42 -16.56
CA PHE A 127 6.59 -30.27 -15.55
C PHE A 127 5.66 -31.41 -15.11
N VAL A 128 4.39 -31.11 -14.80
CA VAL A 128 3.41 -32.12 -14.39
C VAL A 128 3.15 -33.13 -15.50
N ARG A 129 3.03 -32.67 -16.75
CA ARG A 129 2.87 -33.57 -17.91
C ARG A 129 4.07 -34.50 -18.07
N THR A 130 5.27 -33.94 -17.94
CA THR A 130 6.51 -34.69 -18.05
C THR A 130 6.63 -35.72 -16.94
N ALA A 131 6.41 -35.31 -15.69
CA ALA A 131 6.41 -36.20 -14.53
C ALA A 131 5.37 -37.32 -14.66
N TRP A 132 4.16 -37.00 -15.15
CA TRP A 132 3.11 -37.99 -15.34
C TRP A 132 3.45 -39.01 -16.43
N LYS A 133 4.03 -38.57 -17.56
CA LYS A 133 4.51 -39.46 -18.63
C LYS A 133 5.60 -40.39 -18.10
N ILE A 134 6.58 -39.86 -17.38
CA ILE A 134 7.66 -40.66 -16.77
C ILE A 134 7.11 -41.68 -15.78
N TYR A 135 6.18 -41.26 -14.91
CA TYR A 135 5.53 -42.14 -13.94
C TYR A 135 4.77 -43.29 -14.64
N LYS A 136 4.04 -42.98 -15.71
CA LYS A 136 3.27 -43.96 -16.48
C LYS A 136 4.18 -44.96 -17.20
N GLU A 137 5.22 -44.50 -17.90
CA GLU A 137 6.17 -45.38 -18.58
C GLU A 137 6.89 -46.30 -17.58
N ASN A 138 7.38 -45.75 -16.47
CA ASN A 138 8.04 -46.51 -15.41
C ASN A 138 7.15 -47.62 -14.83
N LYS A 139 5.84 -47.35 -14.66
CA LYS A 139 4.88 -48.37 -14.19
C LYS A 139 4.75 -49.53 -15.17
N THR A 140 4.67 -49.25 -16.47
CA THR A 140 4.57 -50.27 -17.51
C THR A 140 5.86 -51.09 -17.61
N THR A 141 7.02 -50.43 -17.58
CA THR A 141 8.33 -51.09 -17.58
C THR A 141 8.48 -52.03 -16.37
N ARG A 142 8.13 -51.59 -15.16
CA ARG A 142 8.15 -52.44 -13.96
C ARG A 142 7.20 -53.64 -14.05
N ALA A 143 6.02 -53.49 -14.66
CA ALA A 143 5.09 -54.59 -14.87
C ALA A 143 5.65 -55.65 -15.83
N MET A 144 6.35 -55.21 -16.89
CA MET A 144 7.03 -56.11 -17.83
C MET A 144 8.18 -56.89 -17.18
N TRP A 145 9.02 -56.24 -16.36
CA TRP A 145 10.10 -56.91 -15.62
C TRP A 145 9.59 -58.06 -14.72
N LYS A 146 8.51 -57.83 -13.94
CA LYS A 146 7.91 -58.88 -13.09
C LYS A 146 7.41 -60.09 -13.89
N ARG A 147 6.87 -59.88 -15.09
CA ARG A 147 6.44 -60.96 -15.99
C ARG A 147 7.62 -61.73 -16.58
N SER A 148 8.71 -61.04 -16.88
CA SER A 148 9.95 -61.68 -17.36
C SER A 148 10.54 -62.62 -16.30
N GLU A 149 10.60 -62.18 -15.03
CA GLU A 149 11.09 -63.00 -13.91
C GLU A 149 10.26 -64.27 -13.68
N SER A 150 8.93 -64.19 -13.79
CA SER A 150 8.08 -65.36 -13.59
C SER A 150 8.27 -66.41 -14.70
N ILE A 151 8.40 -65.97 -15.96
CA ILE A 151 8.73 -66.85 -17.09
C ILE A 151 10.10 -67.49 -16.91
N GLN A 152 11.10 -66.73 -16.44
CA GLN A 152 12.43 -67.26 -16.17
C GLN A 152 12.42 -68.33 -15.07
N LYS A 153 11.66 -68.12 -13.99
CA LYS A 153 11.47 -69.11 -12.92
C LYS A 153 10.81 -70.41 -13.41
N LEU A 154 9.88 -70.31 -14.37
CA LEU A 154 9.25 -71.49 -14.98
C LEU A 154 10.24 -72.27 -15.84
N LYS A 155 11.03 -71.58 -16.68
CA LYS A 155 12.09 -72.22 -17.49
C LYS A 155 13.12 -72.95 -16.63
N ASN A 156 13.54 -72.34 -15.52
CA ASN A 156 14.49 -72.96 -14.59
C ASN A 156 13.90 -74.21 -13.91
N ARG A 157 12.62 -74.19 -13.52
CA ARG A 157 11.93 -75.36 -12.97
C ARG A 157 11.82 -76.50 -13.99
N ALA A 158 11.43 -76.20 -15.23
CA ALA A 158 11.37 -77.20 -16.29
C ALA A 158 12.75 -77.84 -16.54
N LYS A 159 13.81 -77.03 -16.61
CA LYS A 159 15.19 -77.53 -16.77
C LYS A 159 15.64 -78.42 -15.61
N HIS A 160 15.24 -78.10 -14.38
CA HIS A 160 15.54 -78.92 -13.20
C HIS A 160 14.84 -80.28 -13.24
N VAL A 161 13.56 -80.32 -13.64
CA VAL A 161 12.80 -81.57 -13.75
C VAL A 161 13.41 -82.48 -14.82
N ILE A 162 13.73 -81.92 -15.99
CA ILE A 162 14.37 -82.67 -17.08
C ILE A 162 15.71 -83.27 -16.64
N ARG A 163 16.54 -82.49 -15.93
CA ARG A 163 17.85 -82.95 -15.43
C ARG A 163 17.75 -84.06 -14.36
N ASN A 164 16.65 -84.15 -13.62
CA ASN A 164 16.47 -85.21 -12.61
C ASN A 164 15.83 -86.47 -13.19
N PHE A 165 15.39 -86.43 -14.46
CA PHE A 165 14.74 -87.55 -15.14
C PHE A 165 15.70 -88.32 -16.06
N TRP A 166 16.90 -87.78 -16.31
CA TRP A 166 17.99 -88.35 -17.11
C TRP A 166 19.23 -88.48 -16.24
#